data_AF-A0A7C7HGU4-F1
#
_entry.id   AF-A0A7C7HGU4-F1
#
_cell.length_a   1.000
_cell.length_b   1.000
_cell.length_c   1.000
_cell.angle_alpha   90.00
_cell.angle_beta   90.00
_cell.angle_gamma   90.00
#
_symmetry.space_group_name_H-M   'P 1'
#
loop_
_entity.id
_entity.type
_entity.pdbx_description
1 polymer ?
#
loop_
_entity_poly.entity_id
_entity_poly.type
_entity_poly.pdbx_seq_one_letter_code
_entity_poly.pdbx_strand_id
1 'polypeptide(L)'
;MGELTTTLEEVEKQINSLLHVDSQTEDAVNQAKSIQKRLFREKIDQAANFVSELKLHQEDHRASELIIKLYDASDIDWSTRESIAKGLQNSVRQCESFQDLKKVIETAISVPELPSPHKEKLEKEILSKLVPYLRNSYNCDDTINLIHWVCIRMTDDGLTFLCRQLLDHITDRNLTFSAYEAIFDLMISQPALQEELPRPCAEKMMSFVSRSKDLNSALGLIVDSFRHEVEPFKAHLITLLQQELSVEDLYYAPEIYDFLLHLIEYSHQIPDTYIEDHETLQLTYVRGLLKISETQTDVDYIHSILHEQSGEFNSTLRLKSRLIISVWLILAPVIRYIPRSKIKVTVDAWQLLTSPEEISFRSLTAVFDILLPLDFDRNCHLQICRSFINGIGQLMDTEDEDLVRKGERILLCVKQYIVGVSDQELREWRSICQQIWLSDSRKSMPDVDRVHKDTRKVLEEWIDDIFDR
;
A
#
# COMPACT_ATOMS: atom_id res chain seq x y z
N MET A 1 52.49 -12.85 6.90
CA MET A 1 51.96 -11.82 5.98
C MET A 1 53.03 -11.28 5.06
N GLY A 2 54.23 -10.91 5.54
CA GLY A 2 55.31 -10.35 4.68
C GLY A 2 55.69 -11.15 3.43
N GLU A 3 55.82 -12.47 3.51
CA GLU A 3 56.20 -13.33 2.35
C GLU A 3 55.12 -13.44 1.26
N LEU A 4 53.84 -13.37 1.66
CA LEU A 4 52.69 -13.44 0.74
C LEU A 4 52.52 -12.12 -0.03
N THR A 5 52.67 -10.97 0.64
CA THR A 5 52.65 -9.66 -0.01
C THR A 5 53.77 -9.48 -1.04
N THR A 6 54.99 -9.97 -0.74
CA THR A 6 56.12 -9.92 -1.69
C THR A 6 55.89 -10.79 -2.93
N THR A 7 55.20 -11.93 -2.80
CA THR A 7 54.88 -12.78 -3.96
C THR A 7 53.83 -12.16 -4.88
N LEU A 8 52.87 -11.42 -4.32
CA LEU A 8 51.84 -10.72 -5.11
C LEU A 8 52.44 -9.57 -5.95
N GLU A 9 53.30 -8.74 -5.37
CA GLU A 9 53.99 -7.65 -6.08
C GLU A 9 54.84 -8.17 -7.25
N GLU A 10 55.51 -9.30 -7.04
CA GLU A 10 56.38 -9.90 -8.04
C GLU A 10 55.57 -10.52 -9.20
N VAL A 11 54.42 -11.13 -8.90
CA VAL A 11 53.47 -11.63 -9.89
C VAL A 11 52.82 -10.48 -10.68
N GLU A 12 52.37 -9.42 -10.01
CA GLU A 12 51.79 -8.23 -10.66
C GLU A 12 52.80 -7.55 -11.60
N LYS A 13 54.04 -7.36 -11.15
CA LYS A 13 55.12 -6.79 -11.96
C LYS A 13 55.41 -7.65 -13.19
N GLN A 14 55.39 -8.97 -13.05
CA GLN A 14 55.59 -9.90 -14.16
C GLN A 14 54.43 -9.84 -15.16
N ILE A 15 53.18 -9.78 -14.71
CA ILE A 15 52.00 -9.61 -15.58
C ILE A 15 52.05 -8.29 -16.34
N ASN A 16 52.32 -7.17 -15.65
CA ASN A 16 52.43 -5.84 -16.27
C ASN A 16 53.57 -5.77 -17.30
N SER A 17 54.70 -6.45 -17.04
CA SER A 17 55.80 -6.54 -18.00
C SER A 17 55.44 -7.31 -19.28
N LEU A 18 54.48 -8.23 -19.19
CA LEU A 18 54.00 -9.04 -20.32
C LEU A 18 52.87 -8.35 -21.10
N LEU A 19 52.07 -7.48 -20.45
CA LEU A 19 51.01 -6.67 -21.07
C LEU A 19 51.56 -5.54 -21.97
N HIS A 20 52.78 -5.04 -21.73
CA HIS A 20 53.34 -3.86 -22.41
C HIS A 20 54.22 -4.11 -23.64
N VAL A 21 54.24 -5.32 -24.20
CA VAL A 21 55.12 -5.62 -25.35
C VAL A 21 54.39 -5.36 -26.67
N ASP A 22 54.53 -4.13 -27.18
CA ASP A 22 54.11 -3.76 -28.53
C ASP A 22 55.23 -3.99 -29.56
N SER A 23 54.91 -4.85 -30.54
CA SER A 23 55.45 -4.97 -31.91
C SER A 23 56.95 -5.33 -32.13
N GLN A 24 57.21 -6.41 -32.89
CA GLN A 24 57.98 -6.39 -34.16
C GLN A 24 58.21 -7.77 -34.83
N THR A 25 57.75 -7.90 -36.09
CA THR A 25 58.11 -8.82 -37.23
C THR A 25 57.74 -10.31 -37.27
N GLU A 26 56.96 -10.70 -38.29
CA GLU A 26 55.93 -11.75 -38.35
C GLU A 26 56.30 -13.24 -38.08
N ASP A 27 57.48 -13.76 -38.43
CA ASP A 27 57.69 -15.22 -38.37
C ASP A 27 58.42 -15.73 -37.10
N ALA A 28 59.41 -14.99 -36.59
CA ALA A 28 59.94 -15.22 -35.23
C ALA A 28 58.93 -14.75 -34.16
N VAL A 29 58.05 -13.82 -34.54
CA VAL A 29 56.95 -13.31 -33.71
C VAL A 29 55.89 -14.35 -33.43
N ASN A 30 55.58 -15.29 -34.31
CA ASN A 30 54.54 -16.27 -34.00
C ASN A 30 54.99 -17.30 -32.94
N GLN A 31 56.27 -17.71 -32.96
CA GLN A 31 56.84 -18.53 -31.88
C GLN A 31 57.14 -17.72 -30.62
N ALA A 32 57.67 -16.50 -30.75
CA ALA A 32 57.88 -15.62 -29.60
C ALA A 32 56.53 -15.24 -28.94
N LYS A 33 55.50 -14.90 -29.72
CA LYS A 33 54.12 -14.67 -29.23
C LYS A 33 53.51 -15.92 -28.63
N SER A 34 53.75 -17.12 -29.17
CA SER A 34 53.19 -18.34 -28.58
C SER A 34 53.87 -18.70 -27.25
N ILE A 35 55.19 -18.54 -27.16
CA ILE A 35 55.97 -18.71 -25.93
C ILE A 35 55.56 -17.64 -24.90
N GLN A 36 55.40 -16.39 -25.34
CA GLN A 36 55.01 -15.28 -24.49
C GLN A 36 53.56 -15.39 -24.03
N LYS A 37 52.63 -15.82 -24.90
CA LYS A 37 51.25 -16.18 -24.51
C LYS A 37 51.23 -17.35 -23.51
N ARG A 38 52.09 -18.36 -23.70
CA ARG A 38 52.20 -19.49 -22.77
C ARG A 38 52.75 -19.05 -21.40
N LEU A 39 53.82 -18.26 -21.38
CA LEU A 39 54.39 -17.69 -20.16
C LEU A 39 53.39 -16.77 -19.45
N PHE A 40 52.67 -15.95 -20.22
CA PHE A 40 51.60 -15.10 -19.71
C PHE A 40 50.48 -15.94 -19.07
N ARG A 41 50.06 -17.03 -19.72
CA ARG A 41 49.08 -17.97 -19.17
C ARG A 41 49.56 -18.65 -17.89
N GLU A 42 50.79 -19.17 -17.89
CA GLU A 42 51.40 -19.79 -16.70
C GLU A 42 51.48 -18.81 -15.52
N LYS A 43 51.72 -17.52 -15.79
CA LYS A 43 51.74 -16.47 -14.77
C LYS A 43 50.35 -16.08 -14.29
N ILE A 44 49.37 -16.03 -15.19
CA ILE A 44 47.95 -15.87 -14.86
C ILE A 44 47.47 -17.01 -13.96
N ASP A 45 47.83 -18.26 -14.28
CA ASP A 45 47.44 -19.44 -13.48
C ASP A 45 48.12 -19.45 -12.10
N GLN A 46 49.40 -19.05 -12.02
CA GLN A 46 50.09 -18.84 -10.74
C GLN A 46 49.40 -17.76 -9.90
N ALA A 47 49.03 -16.64 -10.51
CA ALA A 47 48.31 -15.55 -9.85
C ALA A 47 46.92 -15.99 -9.38
N ALA A 48 46.20 -16.76 -10.19
CA ALA A 48 44.86 -17.24 -9.84
C ALA A 48 44.89 -18.30 -8.73
N ASN A 49 45.87 -19.21 -8.74
CA ASN A 49 46.08 -20.14 -7.63
C ASN A 49 46.44 -19.39 -6.34
N PHE A 50 47.29 -18.36 -6.43
CA PHE A 50 47.61 -17.50 -5.30
C PHE A 50 46.36 -16.78 -4.77
N VAL A 51 45.54 -16.19 -5.65
CA VAL A 51 44.23 -15.60 -5.32
C VAL A 51 43.30 -16.60 -4.66
N SER A 52 43.30 -17.86 -5.09
CA SER A 52 42.44 -18.90 -4.50
C SER A 52 42.75 -19.19 -3.02
N GLU A 53 44.00 -18.92 -2.61
CA GLU A 53 44.52 -19.12 -1.25
C GLU A 53 44.57 -17.83 -0.43
N LEU A 54 44.43 -16.67 -1.09
CA LEU A 54 44.51 -15.37 -0.46
C LEU A 54 43.34 -15.10 0.49
N LYS A 55 43.65 -14.32 1.52
CA LYS A 55 42.70 -13.77 2.48
C LYS A 55 42.63 -12.27 2.24
N LEU A 56 41.68 -11.81 1.44
CA LEU A 56 41.49 -10.39 1.20
C LEU A 56 41.05 -9.70 2.51
N HIS A 57 42.02 -9.20 3.28
CA HIS A 57 41.77 -8.29 4.41
C HIS A 57 41.85 -6.84 3.92
N GLN A 58 41.38 -5.89 4.74
CA GLN A 58 41.29 -4.45 4.46
C GLN A 58 42.49 -3.78 3.75
N GLU A 59 43.69 -4.37 3.81
CA GLU A 59 44.95 -3.87 3.22
C GLU A 59 45.28 -4.44 1.83
N ASP A 60 44.59 -5.48 1.35
CA ASP A 60 44.92 -6.19 0.09
C ASP A 60 44.23 -5.59 -1.15
N HIS A 61 44.08 -4.26 -1.23
CA HIS A 61 43.56 -3.56 -2.42
C HIS A 61 44.28 -3.97 -3.72
N ARG A 62 45.57 -4.30 -3.62
CA ARG A 62 46.37 -4.80 -4.75
C ARG A 62 45.94 -6.17 -5.25
N ALA A 63 45.51 -7.06 -4.36
CA ALA A 63 45.00 -8.36 -4.77
C ALA A 63 43.65 -8.23 -5.49
N SER A 64 42.79 -7.31 -5.05
CA SER A 64 41.55 -6.95 -5.78
C SER A 64 41.84 -6.35 -7.15
N GLU A 65 42.77 -5.40 -7.25
CA GLU A 65 43.21 -4.86 -8.55
C GLU A 65 43.80 -5.94 -9.46
N LEU A 66 44.59 -6.85 -8.90
CA LEU A 66 45.15 -7.97 -9.64
C LEU A 66 44.05 -8.90 -10.15
N ILE A 67 43.03 -9.21 -9.33
CA ILE A 67 41.88 -10.02 -9.75
C ILE A 67 41.14 -9.38 -10.93
N ILE A 68 40.88 -8.07 -10.88
CA ILE A 68 40.22 -7.33 -11.95
C ILE A 68 41.09 -7.31 -13.21
N LYS A 69 42.38 -6.93 -13.08
CA LYS A 69 43.34 -6.92 -14.20
C LYS A 69 43.50 -8.29 -14.83
N LEU A 70 43.51 -9.35 -14.01
CA LEU A 70 43.53 -10.72 -14.49
C LEU A 70 42.29 -10.94 -15.33
N TYR A 71 41.09 -10.69 -14.80
CA TYR A 71 39.81 -10.90 -15.47
C TYR A 71 39.66 -10.14 -16.81
N ASP A 72 40.16 -8.92 -16.90
CA ASP A 72 40.12 -8.11 -18.13
C ASP A 72 41.04 -8.65 -19.24
N ALA A 73 41.92 -9.60 -18.95
CA ALA A 73 42.75 -10.23 -19.96
C ALA A 73 41.90 -11.12 -20.90
N SER A 74 41.94 -10.85 -22.20
CA SER A 74 41.05 -11.44 -23.22
C SER A 74 41.18 -12.95 -23.46
N ASP A 75 42.18 -13.62 -22.86
CA ASP A 75 42.55 -15.03 -23.12
C ASP A 75 42.48 -15.95 -21.87
N ILE A 76 41.80 -15.54 -20.79
CA ILE A 76 41.69 -16.37 -19.57
C ILE A 76 40.77 -17.57 -19.81
N ASP A 77 41.22 -18.75 -19.39
CA ASP A 77 40.41 -19.97 -19.49
C ASP A 77 39.49 -20.22 -18.29
N TRP A 78 38.67 -21.27 -18.44
CA TRP A 78 37.68 -21.60 -17.42
C TRP A 78 38.29 -22.01 -16.08
N SER A 79 39.47 -22.64 -16.10
CA SER A 79 40.14 -23.11 -14.89
C SER A 79 40.65 -21.93 -14.06
N THR A 80 41.26 -20.94 -14.71
CA THR A 80 41.69 -19.73 -14.02
C THR A 80 40.50 -18.97 -13.41
N ARG A 81 39.39 -18.84 -14.14
CA ARG A 81 38.16 -18.19 -13.64
C ARG A 81 37.53 -18.94 -12.47
N GLU A 82 37.61 -20.28 -12.45
CA GLU A 82 37.23 -21.09 -11.30
C GLU A 82 38.10 -20.79 -10.07
N SER A 83 39.42 -20.67 -10.22
CA SER A 83 40.32 -20.31 -9.13
C SER A 83 40.03 -18.92 -8.56
N ILE A 84 39.73 -17.94 -9.42
CA ILE A 84 39.28 -16.60 -9.00
C ILE A 84 37.98 -16.70 -8.18
N ALA A 85 36.98 -17.45 -8.67
CA ALA A 85 35.71 -17.63 -7.95
C ALA A 85 35.92 -18.26 -6.56
N LYS A 86 36.80 -19.26 -6.44
CA LYS A 86 37.16 -19.89 -5.17
C LYS A 86 37.85 -18.92 -4.21
N GLY A 87 38.75 -18.08 -4.72
CA GLY A 87 39.44 -17.06 -3.92
C GLY A 87 38.46 -16.03 -3.35
N LEU A 88 37.51 -15.57 -4.18
CA LEU A 88 36.44 -14.68 -3.73
C LEU A 88 35.54 -15.35 -2.67
N GLN A 89 35.15 -16.62 -2.88
CA GLN A 89 34.37 -17.40 -1.89
C GLN A 89 35.11 -17.49 -0.54
N ASN A 90 36.38 -17.90 -0.58
CA ASN A 90 37.23 -17.99 0.62
C ASN A 90 37.37 -16.64 1.32
N SER A 91 37.51 -15.55 0.57
CA SER A 91 37.59 -14.19 1.10
C SER A 91 36.29 -13.77 1.79
N VAL A 92 35.13 -14.00 1.15
CA VAL A 92 33.81 -13.73 1.75
C VAL A 92 33.68 -14.49 3.06
N ARG A 93 33.95 -15.80 3.09
CA ARG A 93 33.86 -16.64 4.29
C ARG A 93 34.73 -16.15 5.46
N GLN A 94 35.83 -15.47 5.17
CA GLN A 94 36.78 -15.00 6.18
C GLN A 94 36.59 -13.53 6.58
N CYS A 95 35.73 -12.77 5.91
CA CYS A 95 35.41 -11.40 6.33
C CYS A 95 34.82 -11.37 7.75
N GLU A 96 35.44 -10.63 8.66
CA GLU A 96 34.98 -10.45 10.04
C GLU A 96 34.23 -9.13 10.26
N SER A 97 34.42 -8.16 9.36
CA SER A 97 33.77 -6.84 9.42
C SER A 97 32.94 -6.53 8.17
N PHE A 98 31.99 -5.60 8.31
CA PHE A 98 31.22 -5.09 7.18
C PHE A 98 32.09 -4.42 6.12
N GLN A 99 33.12 -3.67 6.55
CA GLN A 99 34.02 -2.95 5.64
C GLN A 99 34.88 -3.91 4.82
N ASP A 100 35.32 -5.02 5.40
CA ASP A 100 36.02 -6.06 4.63
C ASP A 100 35.08 -6.72 3.62
N LEU A 101 33.87 -7.07 4.06
CA LEU A 101 32.86 -7.67 3.21
C LEU A 101 32.50 -6.76 2.02
N LYS A 102 32.30 -5.46 2.26
CA LYS A 102 32.01 -4.44 1.24
C LYS A 102 33.06 -4.45 0.13
N LYS A 103 34.35 -4.37 0.47
CA LYS A 103 35.45 -4.38 -0.50
C LYS A 103 35.50 -5.66 -1.32
N VAL A 104 35.29 -6.81 -0.68
CA VAL A 104 35.28 -8.11 -1.37
C VAL A 104 34.10 -8.19 -2.35
N ILE A 105 32.92 -7.71 -1.95
CA ILE A 105 31.73 -7.65 -2.82
C ILE A 105 31.95 -6.72 -4.00
N GLU A 106 32.47 -5.51 -3.78
CA GLU A 106 32.81 -4.55 -4.85
C GLU A 106 33.78 -5.17 -5.88
N THR A 107 34.77 -5.94 -5.39
CA THR A 107 35.69 -6.69 -6.26
C THR A 107 34.93 -7.78 -7.02
N ALA A 108 34.09 -8.57 -6.35
CA ALA A 108 33.33 -9.65 -6.97
C ALA A 108 32.37 -9.16 -8.06
N ILE A 109 31.71 -8.01 -7.85
CA ILE A 109 30.82 -7.37 -8.84
C ILE A 109 31.61 -6.91 -10.08
N SER A 110 32.88 -6.54 -9.90
CA SER A 110 33.76 -6.07 -10.97
C SER A 110 34.33 -7.19 -11.85
N VAL A 111 33.97 -8.46 -11.59
CA VAL A 111 34.45 -9.64 -12.33
C VAL A 111 33.29 -10.24 -13.14
N PRO A 112 33.08 -9.80 -14.40
CA PRO A 112 31.82 -10.02 -15.10
C PRO A 112 31.23 -11.43 -15.29
N GLU A 113 31.91 -12.57 -15.31
CA GLU A 113 31.26 -13.85 -15.69
C GLU A 113 32.01 -15.04 -15.07
N LEU A 114 31.52 -15.51 -13.92
CA LEU A 114 32.07 -16.67 -13.23
C LEU A 114 31.40 -17.97 -13.72
N PRO A 115 32.12 -19.10 -13.76
CA PRO A 115 31.55 -20.37 -14.17
C PRO A 115 30.56 -20.90 -13.14
N SER A 116 29.45 -21.46 -13.60
CA SER A 116 28.62 -22.35 -12.78
C SER A 116 29.41 -23.62 -12.44
N PRO A 117 29.31 -24.20 -11.22
CA PRO A 117 28.44 -23.83 -10.10
C PRO A 117 29.05 -22.80 -9.12
N HIS A 118 30.21 -22.22 -9.46
CA HIS A 118 30.98 -21.38 -8.53
C HIS A 118 30.39 -19.98 -8.40
N LYS A 119 29.74 -19.48 -9.44
CA LYS A 119 28.98 -18.23 -9.40
C LYS A 119 27.85 -18.31 -8.37
N GLU A 120 27.01 -19.34 -8.44
CA GLU A 120 25.86 -19.53 -7.54
C GLU A 120 26.32 -19.73 -6.09
N LYS A 121 27.44 -20.44 -5.86
CA LYS A 121 28.03 -20.58 -4.52
C LYS A 121 28.53 -19.26 -3.96
N LEU A 122 29.23 -18.46 -4.76
CA LEU A 122 29.72 -17.15 -4.35
C LEU A 122 28.57 -16.22 -4.00
N GLU A 123 27.54 -16.17 -4.86
CA GLU A 123 26.32 -15.39 -4.63
C GLU A 123 25.67 -15.76 -3.29
N LYS A 124 25.46 -17.05 -3.01
CA LYS A 124 24.89 -17.51 -1.75
C LYS A 124 25.76 -17.14 -0.54
N GLU A 125 27.08 -17.25 -0.65
CA GLU A 125 27.99 -16.86 0.44
C GLU A 125 27.97 -15.37 0.73
N ILE A 126 27.98 -14.54 -0.33
CA ILE A 126 27.86 -13.08 -0.22
C ILE A 126 26.56 -12.75 0.53
N LEU A 127 25.42 -13.25 0.04
CA LEU A 127 24.12 -12.97 0.63
C LEU A 127 24.02 -13.44 2.09
N SER A 128 24.52 -14.65 2.39
CA SER A 128 24.51 -15.22 3.75
C SER A 128 25.23 -14.35 4.77
N LYS A 129 26.25 -13.61 4.34
CA LYS A 129 26.95 -12.66 5.21
C LYS A 129 26.38 -11.25 5.15
N LEU A 130 25.87 -10.84 3.99
CA LEU A 130 25.41 -9.47 3.74
C LEU A 130 24.03 -9.20 4.36
N VAL A 131 23.05 -10.09 4.14
CA VAL A 131 21.66 -9.91 4.62
C VAL A 131 21.57 -9.70 6.14
N PRO A 132 22.33 -10.40 7.00
CA PRO A 132 22.33 -10.13 8.44
C PRO A 132 22.69 -8.69 8.83
N TYR A 133 23.46 -7.96 8.00
CA TYR A 133 23.79 -6.57 8.27
C TYR A 133 22.62 -5.60 8.10
N LEU A 134 21.51 -6.02 7.46
CA LEU A 134 20.26 -5.24 7.43
C LEU A 134 19.68 -5.00 8.83
N ARG A 135 20.01 -5.85 9.81
CA ARG A 135 19.61 -5.67 11.21
C ARG A 135 20.40 -4.55 11.91
N ASN A 136 21.53 -4.14 11.35
CA ASN A 136 22.39 -3.13 11.93
C ASN A 136 22.11 -1.78 11.28
N SER A 137 21.43 -0.90 12.02
CA SER A 137 21.01 0.43 11.53
C SER A 137 22.17 1.28 11.00
N TYR A 138 23.40 1.08 11.48
CA TYR A 138 24.56 1.88 11.04
C TYR A 138 25.03 1.56 9.61
N ASN A 139 24.76 0.36 9.11
CA ASN A 139 25.22 -0.10 7.79
C ASN A 139 24.05 -0.37 6.83
N CYS A 140 22.84 0.01 7.20
CA CYS A 140 21.62 -0.39 6.50
C CYS A 140 21.62 0.06 5.04
N ASP A 141 21.81 1.36 4.79
CA ASP A 141 21.82 1.95 3.44
C ASP A 141 22.94 1.37 2.56
N ASP A 142 24.14 1.23 3.13
CA ASP A 142 25.28 0.61 2.44
C ASP A 142 24.99 -0.86 2.09
N THR A 143 24.30 -1.58 2.98
CA THR A 143 23.93 -2.98 2.76
C THR A 143 22.88 -3.10 1.66
N ILE A 144 21.84 -2.25 1.67
CA ILE A 144 20.82 -2.19 0.61
C ILE A 144 21.47 -1.92 -0.75
N ASN A 145 22.35 -0.92 -0.80
CA ASN A 145 23.08 -0.60 -2.02
C ASN A 145 23.88 -1.80 -2.52
N LEU A 146 24.68 -2.45 -1.67
CA LEU A 146 25.43 -3.64 -2.08
C LEU A 146 24.53 -4.77 -2.58
N ILE A 147 23.37 -5.00 -1.94
CA ILE A 147 22.40 -5.99 -2.42
C ILE A 147 21.88 -5.60 -3.81
N HIS A 148 21.49 -4.35 -4.05
CA HIS A 148 21.07 -3.90 -5.39
C HIS A 148 22.14 -4.17 -6.45
N TRP A 149 23.39 -3.82 -6.16
CA TRP A 149 24.50 -4.03 -7.08
C TRP A 149 24.73 -5.51 -7.37
N VAL A 150 24.61 -6.37 -6.35
CA VAL A 150 24.72 -7.82 -6.52
C VAL A 150 23.56 -8.35 -7.37
N CYS A 151 22.32 -7.92 -7.11
CA CYS A 151 21.11 -8.35 -7.84
C CYS A 151 21.22 -8.11 -9.35
N ILE A 152 21.83 -7.00 -9.80
CA ILE A 152 22.01 -6.69 -11.23
C ILE A 152 22.77 -7.80 -11.99
N ARG A 153 23.67 -8.51 -11.31
CA ARG A 153 24.55 -9.52 -11.93
C ARG A 153 24.24 -10.95 -11.48
N MET A 154 23.24 -11.12 -10.62
CA MET A 154 22.93 -12.37 -9.94
C MET A 154 22.25 -13.39 -10.87
N THR A 155 22.39 -14.68 -10.56
CA THR A 155 21.59 -15.74 -11.18
C THR A 155 20.19 -15.83 -10.57
N ASP A 156 19.24 -16.45 -11.27
CA ASP A 156 17.89 -16.71 -10.75
C ASP A 156 17.92 -17.54 -9.43
N ASP A 157 18.87 -18.46 -9.30
CA ASP A 157 19.06 -19.26 -8.08
C ASP A 157 19.58 -18.40 -6.91
N GLY A 158 20.44 -17.42 -7.20
CA GLY A 158 20.88 -16.41 -6.23
C GLY A 158 19.74 -15.50 -5.78
N LEU A 159 18.89 -15.02 -6.70
CA LEU A 159 17.71 -14.22 -6.39
C LEU A 159 16.69 -14.99 -5.55
N THR A 160 16.44 -16.26 -5.90
CA THR A 160 15.58 -17.16 -5.12
C THR A 160 16.13 -17.34 -3.70
N PHE A 161 17.45 -17.46 -3.56
CA PHE A 161 18.10 -17.56 -2.26
C PHE A 161 17.99 -16.27 -1.43
N LEU A 162 18.19 -15.10 -2.05
CA LEU A 162 17.97 -13.80 -1.41
C LEU A 162 16.53 -13.69 -0.90
N CYS A 163 15.55 -14.01 -1.75
CA CYS A 163 14.15 -13.94 -1.39
C CYS A 163 13.84 -14.76 -0.14
N ARG A 164 14.30 -16.01 -0.08
CA ARG A 164 14.15 -16.87 1.11
C ARG A 164 14.80 -16.28 2.37
N GLN A 165 16.00 -15.70 2.26
CA GLN A 165 16.64 -15.06 3.42
C GLN A 165 15.87 -13.84 3.91
N LEU A 166 15.33 -13.04 3.00
CA LEU A 166 14.51 -11.88 3.33
C LEU A 166 13.18 -12.30 3.97
N LEU A 167 12.55 -13.39 3.51
CA LEU A 167 11.37 -14.00 4.14
C LEU A 167 11.66 -14.47 5.58
N ASP A 168 12.78 -15.14 5.80
CA ASP A 168 13.19 -15.55 7.15
C ASP A 168 13.47 -14.32 8.05
N HIS A 169 14.01 -13.24 7.48
CA HIS A 169 14.27 -12.00 8.21
C HIS A 169 12.98 -11.26 8.56
N ILE A 170 12.03 -11.17 7.62
CA ILE A 170 10.82 -10.37 7.83
C ILE A 170 9.88 -11.02 8.86
N THR A 171 9.89 -12.34 8.95
CA THR A 171 9.10 -13.10 9.93
C THR A 171 9.66 -13.03 11.35
N ASP A 172 10.90 -12.54 11.55
CA ASP A 172 11.51 -12.38 12.88
C ASP A 172 10.76 -11.35 13.73
N ARG A 173 10.21 -11.78 14.88
CA ARG A 173 9.42 -10.91 15.79
C ARG A 173 10.19 -9.71 16.35
N ASN A 174 11.52 -9.79 16.38
CA ASN A 174 12.40 -8.76 16.91
C ASN A 174 12.99 -7.83 15.82
N LEU A 175 12.54 -7.97 14.57
CA LEU A 175 12.94 -7.07 13.50
C LEU A 175 12.60 -5.62 13.86
N THR A 176 13.57 -4.72 13.75
CA THR A 176 13.37 -3.29 13.94
C THR A 176 12.65 -2.69 12.74
N PHE A 177 12.01 -1.53 12.93
CA PHE A 177 11.36 -0.82 11.83
C PHE A 177 12.37 -0.43 10.73
N SER A 178 13.57 0.05 11.09
CA SER A 178 14.63 0.38 10.13
C SER A 178 15.08 -0.82 9.28
N ALA A 179 15.15 -2.01 9.87
CA ALA A 179 15.51 -3.22 9.15
C ALA A 179 14.37 -3.71 8.25
N TYR A 180 13.12 -3.46 8.66
CA TYR A 180 11.95 -3.66 7.82
C TYR A 180 11.93 -2.73 6.61
N GLU A 181 12.15 -1.42 6.80
CA GLU A 181 12.21 -0.43 5.73
C GLU A 181 13.22 -0.83 4.65
N ALA A 182 14.38 -1.36 5.05
CA ALA A 182 15.37 -1.86 4.12
C ALA A 182 14.88 -3.05 3.27
N ILE A 183 14.15 -3.99 3.87
CA ILE A 183 13.56 -5.13 3.14
C ILE A 183 12.45 -4.63 2.21
N PHE A 184 11.68 -3.65 2.66
CA PHE A 184 10.62 -3.03 1.88
C PHE A 184 11.19 -2.28 0.65
N ASP A 185 12.26 -1.49 0.83
CA ASP A 185 12.97 -0.81 -0.25
C ASP A 185 13.52 -1.80 -1.29
N LEU A 186 14.11 -2.91 -0.83
CA LEU A 186 14.58 -4.00 -1.70
C LEU A 186 13.42 -4.62 -2.49
N MET A 187 12.28 -4.87 -1.86
CA MET A 187 11.09 -5.40 -2.54
C MET A 187 10.60 -4.42 -3.62
N ILE A 188 10.57 -3.11 -3.34
CA ILE A 188 10.13 -2.11 -4.30
C ILE A 188 11.09 -2.01 -5.49
N SER A 189 12.41 -2.02 -5.23
CA SER A 189 13.42 -1.77 -6.25
C SER A 189 13.74 -3.00 -7.11
N GLN A 190 13.49 -4.22 -6.62
CA GLN A 190 13.85 -5.47 -7.30
C GLN A 190 12.60 -6.23 -7.76
N PRO A 191 12.27 -6.22 -9.07
CA PRO A 191 11.09 -6.91 -9.61
C PRO A 191 11.04 -8.41 -9.25
N ALA A 192 12.19 -9.07 -9.20
CA ALA A 192 12.28 -10.49 -8.85
C ALA A 192 11.81 -10.81 -7.41
N LEU A 193 11.76 -9.81 -6.53
CA LEU A 193 11.30 -9.97 -5.15
C LEU A 193 9.79 -9.69 -4.99
N GLN A 194 9.14 -9.12 -6.00
CA GLN A 194 7.74 -8.68 -5.96
C GLN A 194 6.72 -9.82 -6.14
N GLU A 195 7.18 -11.06 -6.28
CA GLU A 195 6.29 -12.24 -6.35
C GLU A 195 6.02 -12.81 -4.95
N GLU A 196 7.05 -12.97 -4.12
CA GLU A 196 6.93 -13.66 -2.82
C GLU A 196 6.94 -12.73 -1.59
N LEU A 197 7.64 -11.58 -1.63
CA LEU A 197 7.75 -10.67 -0.48
C LEU A 197 6.53 -9.78 -0.19
N PRO A 198 5.67 -9.37 -1.15
CA PRO A 198 4.64 -8.36 -0.88
C PRO A 198 3.71 -8.67 0.29
N ARG A 199 3.22 -9.91 0.39
CA ARG A 199 2.34 -10.31 1.49
C ARG A 199 3.04 -10.28 2.85
N PRO A 200 4.18 -10.95 3.04
CA PRO A 200 4.97 -10.85 4.28
C PRO A 200 5.33 -9.41 4.65
N CYS A 201 5.65 -8.55 3.67
CA CYS A 201 5.91 -7.13 3.90
C CYS A 201 4.68 -6.39 4.44
N ALA A 202 3.50 -6.65 3.87
CA ALA A 202 2.25 -6.07 4.34
C ALA A 202 1.88 -6.57 5.75
N GLU A 203 1.98 -7.88 6.00
CA GLU A 203 1.73 -8.48 7.32
C GLU A 203 2.68 -7.90 8.38
N LYS A 204 3.95 -7.69 8.02
CA LYS A 204 4.93 -7.10 8.92
C LYS A 204 4.65 -5.64 9.22
N MET A 205 4.29 -4.85 8.21
CA MET A 205 3.85 -3.46 8.39
C MET A 205 2.71 -3.38 9.40
N MET A 206 1.68 -4.20 9.19
CA MET A 206 0.51 -4.21 10.08
C MET A 206 0.85 -4.66 11.50
N SER A 207 1.87 -5.50 11.67
CA SER A 207 2.38 -5.83 13.00
C SER A 207 3.03 -4.64 13.73
N PHE A 208 3.56 -3.64 13.00
CA PHE A 208 4.04 -2.38 13.59
C PHE A 208 2.88 -1.45 13.89
N VAL A 209 1.90 -1.36 12.96
CA VAL A 209 0.68 -0.56 13.11
C VAL A 209 -0.11 -0.98 14.35
N SER A 210 -0.38 -2.28 14.51
CA SER A 210 -1.11 -2.84 15.67
C SER A 210 -0.39 -2.63 17.01
N ARG A 211 0.93 -2.41 17.01
CA ARG A 211 1.71 -2.08 18.21
C ARG A 211 1.73 -0.59 18.53
N SER A 212 1.31 0.26 17.58
CA SER A 212 1.17 1.69 17.82
C SER A 212 0.06 1.96 18.84
N LYS A 213 0.29 2.94 19.71
CA LYS A 213 -0.73 3.42 20.65
C LYS A 213 -1.72 4.41 20.00
N ASP A 214 -1.35 4.96 18.85
CA ASP A 214 -2.14 5.92 18.09
C ASP A 214 -2.29 5.41 16.66
N LEU A 215 -3.54 5.15 16.27
CA LEU A 215 -3.91 4.63 14.95
C LEU A 215 -3.58 5.66 13.86
N ASN A 216 -3.74 6.95 14.12
CA ASN A 216 -3.49 7.99 13.12
C ASN A 216 -2.00 8.16 12.81
N SER A 217 -1.14 8.13 13.84
CA SER A 217 0.32 8.07 13.63
C SER A 217 0.73 6.82 12.84
N ALA A 218 0.05 5.69 13.05
CA ALA A 218 0.34 4.45 12.32
C ALA A 218 -0.19 4.46 10.88
N LEU A 219 -1.32 5.14 10.63
CA LEU A 219 -1.85 5.36 9.28
C LEU A 219 -0.89 6.19 8.43
N GLY A 220 -0.13 7.13 9.01
CA GLY A 220 0.92 7.85 8.28
C GLY A 220 1.95 6.91 7.61
N LEU A 221 2.38 5.86 8.31
CA LEU A 221 3.30 4.85 7.76
C LEU A 221 2.67 4.08 6.58
N ILE A 222 1.39 3.77 6.68
CA ILE A 222 0.63 3.10 5.63
C ILE A 222 0.50 4.03 4.42
N VAL A 223 0.15 5.30 4.63
CA VAL A 223 0.00 6.33 3.58
C VAL A 223 1.28 6.46 2.77
N ASP A 224 2.42 6.63 3.44
CA ASP A 224 3.71 6.78 2.76
C ASP A 224 4.06 5.53 1.93
N SER A 225 3.79 4.34 2.50
CA SER A 225 4.06 3.06 1.83
C SER A 225 3.12 2.76 0.66
N PHE A 226 1.90 3.31 0.70
CA PHE A 226 0.90 3.12 -0.35
C PHE A 226 1.24 3.89 -1.64
N ARG A 227 2.17 4.85 -1.57
CA ARG A 227 2.62 5.63 -2.74
C ARG A 227 3.42 4.79 -3.76
N HIS A 228 3.97 3.65 -3.35
CA HIS A 228 4.78 2.80 -4.24
C HIS A 228 3.93 1.92 -5.16
N GLU A 229 4.36 1.67 -6.40
CA GLU A 229 3.55 1.00 -7.45
C GLU A 229 3.44 -0.54 -7.33
N VAL A 230 3.86 -1.15 -6.21
CA VAL A 230 3.86 -2.61 -6.06
C VAL A 230 2.44 -3.11 -5.74
N GLU A 231 1.69 -3.44 -6.78
CA GLU A 231 0.26 -3.80 -6.72
C GLU A 231 -0.07 -4.95 -5.74
N PRO A 232 0.68 -6.08 -5.71
CA PRO A 232 0.40 -7.14 -4.74
C PRO A 232 0.57 -6.68 -3.29
N PHE A 233 1.52 -5.77 -3.03
CA PHE A 233 1.74 -5.24 -1.68
C PHE A 233 0.56 -4.35 -1.26
N LYS A 234 0.12 -3.45 -2.15
CA LYS A 234 -1.06 -2.61 -1.90
C LYS A 234 -2.30 -3.43 -1.59
N ALA A 235 -2.59 -4.43 -2.43
CA ALA A 235 -3.75 -5.31 -2.28
C ALA A 235 -3.74 -6.06 -0.92
N HIS A 236 -2.58 -6.58 -0.50
CA HIS A 236 -2.46 -7.22 0.80
C HIS A 236 -2.57 -6.24 1.97
N LEU A 237 -1.92 -5.08 1.88
CA LEU A 237 -1.90 -4.07 2.94
C LEU A 237 -3.30 -3.59 3.28
N ILE A 238 -4.13 -3.30 2.27
CA ILE A 238 -5.50 -2.80 2.50
C ILE A 238 -6.44 -3.90 3.01
N THR A 239 -6.23 -5.14 2.59
CA THR A 239 -7.04 -6.27 3.10
C THR A 239 -6.78 -6.47 4.59
N LEU A 240 -5.52 -6.34 5.01
CA LEU A 240 -5.14 -6.40 6.41
C LEU A 240 -5.57 -5.15 7.18
N LEU A 241 -5.46 -3.96 6.57
CA LEU A 241 -5.94 -2.72 7.17
C LEU A 241 -7.41 -2.81 7.53
N GLN A 242 -8.25 -3.38 6.67
CA GLN A 242 -9.68 -3.58 6.96
C GLN A 242 -9.91 -4.34 8.27
N GLN A 243 -9.07 -5.32 8.60
CA GLN A 243 -9.21 -6.15 9.80
C GLN A 243 -8.80 -5.40 11.08
N GLU A 244 -7.86 -4.45 10.96
CA GLU A 244 -7.31 -3.68 12.07
C GLU A 244 -7.96 -2.30 12.22
N LEU A 245 -8.64 -1.80 11.19
CA LEU A 245 -9.26 -0.48 11.19
C LEU A 245 -10.51 -0.47 12.08
N SER A 246 -10.33 -0.03 13.33
CA SER A 246 -11.44 0.34 14.20
C SER A 246 -11.97 1.71 13.78
N VAL A 247 -13.10 1.74 13.05
CA VAL A 247 -13.77 2.99 12.63
C VAL A 247 -14.06 3.91 13.83
N GLU A 248 -14.26 3.33 15.03
CA GLU A 248 -14.54 4.08 16.25
C GLU A 248 -13.34 4.91 16.73
N ASP A 249 -12.11 4.44 16.46
CA ASP A 249 -10.88 5.06 16.95
C ASP A 249 -10.29 6.11 15.99
N LEU A 250 -10.90 6.30 14.82
CA LEU A 250 -10.48 7.31 13.85
C LEU A 250 -10.90 8.72 14.28
N TYR A 251 -9.98 9.67 14.14
CA TYR A 251 -10.23 11.10 14.29
C TYR A 251 -9.76 11.87 13.04
N TYR A 252 -10.32 13.04 12.80
CA TYR A 252 -10.02 13.82 11.59
C TYR A 252 -8.55 14.27 11.55
N ALA A 253 -7.90 13.96 10.43
CA ALA A 253 -6.67 14.55 9.96
C ALA A 253 -6.75 14.63 8.42
N PRO A 254 -6.39 15.74 7.77
CA PRO A 254 -6.52 15.90 6.31
C PRO A 254 -5.88 14.76 5.51
N GLU A 255 -4.70 14.32 5.91
CA GLU A 255 -3.96 13.25 5.24
C GLU A 255 -4.69 11.90 5.31
N ILE A 256 -5.43 11.65 6.40
CA ILE A 256 -6.21 10.42 6.59
C ILE A 256 -7.52 10.49 5.81
N TYR A 257 -8.13 11.67 5.74
CA TYR A 257 -9.31 11.90 4.92
C TYR A 257 -9.01 11.63 3.44
N ASP A 258 -7.95 12.23 2.91
CA ASP A 258 -7.51 12.00 1.53
C ASP A 258 -7.12 10.54 1.28
N PHE A 259 -6.49 9.90 2.27
CA PHE A 259 -6.14 8.48 2.16
C PHE A 259 -7.37 7.58 2.10
N LEU A 260 -8.39 7.82 2.92
CA LEU A 260 -9.64 7.04 2.89
C LEU A 260 -10.37 7.21 1.55
N LEU A 261 -10.38 8.40 0.96
CA LEU A 261 -10.89 8.61 -0.40
C LEU A 261 -10.15 7.74 -1.41
N HIS A 262 -8.82 7.75 -1.35
CA HIS A 262 -8.00 6.94 -2.25
C HIS A 262 -8.22 5.43 -2.06
N LEU A 263 -8.37 4.97 -0.81
CA LEU A 263 -8.72 3.58 -0.51
C LEU A 263 -10.09 3.17 -1.08
N ILE A 264 -11.07 4.08 -1.05
CA ILE A 264 -12.39 3.83 -1.64
C ILE A 264 -12.28 3.66 -3.15
N GLU A 265 -11.57 4.54 -3.85
CA GLU A 265 -11.36 4.40 -5.31
C GLU A 265 -10.62 3.12 -5.66
N TYR A 266 -9.53 2.86 -4.94
CA TYR A 266 -8.66 1.73 -5.20
C TYR A 266 -9.33 0.39 -4.85
N SER A 267 -10.25 0.36 -3.88
CA SER A 267 -11.03 -0.84 -3.51
C SER A 267 -11.75 -1.52 -4.69
N HIS A 268 -12.05 -0.74 -5.73
CA HIS A 268 -12.68 -1.21 -6.96
C HIS A 268 -11.71 -1.87 -7.94
N GLN A 269 -10.42 -1.50 -7.90
CA GLN A 269 -9.40 -1.90 -8.88
C GLN A 269 -8.69 -3.20 -8.49
N ILE A 270 -8.79 -3.62 -7.23
CA ILE A 270 -8.08 -4.80 -6.76
C ILE A 270 -8.67 -6.05 -7.41
N PRO A 271 -7.84 -7.00 -7.88
CA PRO A 271 -8.33 -8.26 -8.41
C PRO A 271 -9.02 -9.13 -7.36
N ASP A 272 -10.07 -9.86 -7.76
CA ASP A 272 -10.80 -10.84 -6.91
C ASP A 272 -9.87 -11.93 -6.32
N THR A 273 -8.68 -12.14 -6.91
CA THR A 273 -7.68 -13.08 -6.37
C THR A 273 -7.16 -12.67 -4.99
N TYR A 274 -7.29 -11.40 -4.61
CA TYR A 274 -6.82 -10.88 -3.33
C TYR A 274 -7.95 -10.63 -2.33
N ILE A 275 -9.18 -10.38 -2.80
CA ILE A 275 -10.32 -10.00 -1.95
C ILE A 275 -11.57 -10.75 -2.39
N GLU A 276 -12.18 -11.48 -1.45
CA GLU A 276 -13.43 -12.20 -1.70
C GLU A 276 -14.67 -11.28 -1.61
N ASP A 277 -14.61 -10.23 -0.79
CA ASP A 277 -15.74 -9.31 -0.54
C ASP A 277 -15.31 -7.84 -0.62
N HIS A 278 -15.21 -7.36 -1.86
CA HIS A 278 -14.94 -5.96 -2.16
C HIS A 278 -16.01 -4.99 -1.63
N GLU A 279 -17.25 -5.47 -1.42
CA GLU A 279 -18.32 -4.61 -0.92
C GLU A 279 -18.11 -4.31 0.56
N THR A 280 -17.81 -5.32 1.37
CA THR A 280 -17.52 -5.12 2.80
C THR A 280 -16.24 -4.30 3.00
N LEU A 281 -15.21 -4.51 2.17
CA LEU A 281 -13.99 -3.71 2.20
C LEU A 281 -14.28 -2.22 1.96
N GLN A 282 -14.92 -1.89 0.83
CA GLN A 282 -15.21 -0.50 0.49
C GLN A 282 -16.13 0.15 1.53
N LEU A 283 -17.10 -0.61 2.07
CA LEU A 283 -18.01 -0.13 3.10
C LEU A 283 -17.28 0.30 4.38
N THR A 284 -16.23 -0.43 4.75
CA THR A 284 -15.40 -0.12 5.93
C THR A 284 -14.74 1.25 5.77
N TYR A 285 -14.15 1.52 4.61
CA TYR A 285 -13.51 2.80 4.33
C TYR A 285 -14.50 3.95 4.19
N VAL A 286 -15.64 3.71 3.56
CA VAL A 286 -16.73 4.70 3.49
C VAL A 286 -17.21 5.07 4.88
N ARG A 287 -17.43 4.11 5.78
CA ARG A 287 -17.81 4.41 7.17
C ARG A 287 -16.73 5.23 7.89
N GLY A 288 -15.46 4.88 7.71
CA GLY A 288 -14.33 5.66 8.22
C GLY A 288 -14.33 7.11 7.72
N LEU A 289 -14.50 7.32 6.42
CA LEU A 289 -14.54 8.64 5.79
C LEU A 289 -15.68 9.48 6.36
N LEU A 290 -16.88 8.91 6.38
CA LEU A 290 -18.10 9.56 6.89
C LEU A 290 -18.02 9.87 8.38
N LYS A 291 -17.30 9.04 9.15
CA LYS A 291 -17.07 9.23 10.58
C LYS A 291 -16.19 10.46 10.87
N ILE A 292 -15.12 10.63 10.11
CA ILE A 292 -14.15 11.71 10.33
C ILE A 292 -14.50 12.99 9.57
N SER A 293 -15.55 13.00 8.75
CA SER A 293 -15.98 14.20 8.02
C SER A 293 -16.49 15.26 9.01
N GLU A 294 -15.69 16.32 9.22
CA GLU A 294 -15.91 17.34 10.25
C GLU A 294 -16.19 18.75 9.69
N THR A 295 -15.90 19.02 8.41
CA THR A 295 -16.11 20.36 7.84
C THR A 295 -17.23 20.38 6.81
N GLN A 296 -17.84 21.56 6.60
CA GLN A 296 -18.81 21.76 5.51
C GLN A 296 -18.18 21.45 4.13
N THR A 297 -16.88 21.74 3.97
CA THR A 297 -16.13 21.43 2.75
C THR A 297 -16.06 19.93 2.49
N ASP A 298 -15.86 19.11 3.51
CA ASP A 298 -15.87 17.65 3.39
C ASP A 298 -17.24 17.14 2.95
N VAL A 299 -18.31 17.65 3.57
CA VAL A 299 -19.70 17.31 3.23
C VAL A 299 -20.04 17.70 1.80
N ASP A 300 -19.66 18.92 1.39
CA ASP A 300 -19.89 19.41 0.03
C ASP A 300 -19.11 18.60 -1.00
N TYR A 301 -17.91 18.14 -0.65
CA TYR A 301 -17.11 17.26 -1.49
C TYR A 301 -17.75 15.86 -1.64
N ILE A 302 -18.13 15.22 -0.53
CA ILE A 302 -18.84 13.93 -0.54
C ILE A 302 -20.15 14.03 -1.32
N HIS A 303 -20.86 15.14 -1.17
CA HIS A 303 -22.05 15.43 -1.94
C HIS A 303 -21.75 15.57 -3.44
N SER A 304 -20.68 16.28 -3.81
CA SER A 304 -20.26 16.45 -5.21
C SER A 304 -19.89 15.12 -5.88
N ILE A 305 -19.33 14.16 -5.10
CA ILE A 305 -18.99 12.81 -5.56
C ILE A 305 -20.22 12.11 -6.19
N LEU A 306 -21.40 12.30 -5.61
CA LEU A 306 -22.62 11.61 -6.04
C LEU A 306 -23.32 12.29 -7.22
N HIS A 307 -22.96 13.53 -7.58
CA HIS A 307 -23.77 14.46 -8.40
C HIS A 307 -23.14 14.92 -9.74
N GLU A 308 -22.40 14.06 -10.43
CA GLU A 308 -21.99 14.26 -11.84
C GLU A 308 -20.71 15.07 -12.12
N GLN A 309 -20.07 15.80 -11.19
CA GLN A 309 -18.78 16.45 -11.50
C GLN A 309 -17.55 15.52 -11.40
N SER A 310 -17.69 14.35 -10.77
CA SER A 310 -16.66 13.32 -10.67
C SER A 310 -17.20 11.97 -11.13
N GLY A 311 -17.56 11.87 -12.41
CA GLY A 311 -18.10 10.63 -13.00
C GLY A 311 -17.25 9.39 -12.70
N GLU A 312 -15.94 9.56 -12.54
CA GLU A 312 -15.00 8.49 -12.18
C GLU A 312 -15.21 7.99 -10.74
N PHE A 313 -15.23 8.85 -9.72
CA PHE A 313 -15.40 8.41 -8.33
C PHE A 313 -16.78 7.78 -8.07
N ASN A 314 -17.86 8.35 -8.60
CA ASN A 314 -19.18 7.72 -8.43
C ASN A 314 -19.20 6.31 -9.05
N SER A 315 -18.55 6.14 -10.20
CA SER A 315 -18.47 4.85 -10.88
C SER A 315 -17.69 3.79 -10.09
N THR A 316 -16.70 4.18 -9.27
CA THR A 316 -15.96 3.24 -8.41
C THR A 316 -16.76 2.79 -7.17
N LEU A 317 -17.74 3.58 -6.73
CA LEU A 317 -18.59 3.23 -5.59
C LEU A 317 -19.52 2.05 -5.89
N ARG A 318 -19.50 1.04 -5.00
CA ARG A 318 -20.44 -0.07 -4.97
C ARG A 318 -21.78 0.35 -4.38
N LEU A 319 -22.82 -0.45 -4.62
CA LEU A 319 -24.20 -0.12 -4.29
C LEU A 319 -24.41 0.20 -2.80
N LYS A 320 -23.94 -0.66 -1.87
CA LYS A 320 -24.06 -0.40 -0.43
C LYS A 320 -23.30 0.85 0.03
N SER A 321 -22.15 1.13 -0.58
CA SER A 321 -21.37 2.34 -0.29
C SER A 321 -22.12 3.60 -0.70
N ARG A 322 -22.64 3.65 -1.93
CA ARG A 322 -23.50 4.76 -2.40
C ARG A 322 -24.70 4.95 -1.47
N LEU A 323 -25.31 3.85 -1.04
CA LEU A 323 -26.45 3.87 -0.14
C LEU A 323 -26.11 4.49 1.21
N ILE A 324 -25.03 4.05 1.83
CA ILE A 324 -24.60 4.55 3.13
C ILE A 324 -24.25 6.04 3.05
N ILE A 325 -23.52 6.49 2.02
CA ILE A 325 -23.20 7.90 1.84
C ILE A 325 -24.48 8.72 1.66
N SER A 326 -25.40 8.25 0.82
CA SER A 326 -26.68 8.93 0.58
C SER A 326 -27.49 9.07 1.87
N VAL A 327 -27.61 8.00 2.65
CA VAL A 327 -28.37 8.03 3.90
C VAL A 327 -27.67 8.87 4.98
N TRP A 328 -26.33 8.88 5.01
CA TRP A 328 -25.57 9.74 5.90
C TRP A 328 -25.80 11.22 5.61
N LEU A 329 -25.76 11.64 4.35
CA LEU A 329 -26.06 13.01 3.93
C LEU A 329 -27.47 13.45 4.35
N ILE A 330 -28.41 12.50 4.42
CA ILE A 330 -29.79 12.71 4.83
C ILE A 330 -29.95 12.84 6.35
N LEU A 331 -29.42 11.86 7.10
CA LEU A 331 -29.76 11.68 8.52
C LEU A 331 -28.78 12.38 9.47
N ALA A 332 -27.55 12.67 9.03
CA ALA A 332 -26.58 13.39 9.84
C ALA A 332 -27.07 14.77 10.32
N PRO A 333 -27.70 15.61 9.46
CA PRO A 333 -28.30 16.87 9.92
C PRO A 333 -29.38 16.63 10.98
N VAL A 334 -30.27 15.65 10.76
CA VAL A 334 -31.41 15.36 11.65
C VAL A 334 -30.93 14.95 13.05
N ILE A 335 -29.92 14.07 13.14
CA ILE A 335 -29.39 13.59 14.42
C ILE A 335 -28.70 14.70 15.19
N ARG A 336 -28.03 15.62 14.50
CA ARG A 336 -27.39 16.77 15.13
C ARG A 336 -28.43 17.70 15.75
N TYR A 337 -29.48 18.04 15.01
CA TYR A 337 -30.50 18.95 15.49
C TYR A 337 -31.43 18.29 16.53
N ILE A 338 -31.57 16.96 16.49
CA ILE A 338 -32.49 16.21 17.38
C ILE A 338 -31.79 14.96 17.93
N PRO A 339 -30.87 15.11 18.90
CA PRO A 339 -30.01 14.02 19.40
C PRO A 339 -30.75 12.87 20.09
N ARG A 340 -32.03 13.06 20.42
CA ARG A 340 -32.90 12.07 21.09
C ARG A 340 -33.82 11.31 20.14
N SER A 341 -33.78 11.61 18.84
CA SER A 341 -34.56 10.89 17.84
C SER A 341 -34.14 9.42 17.78
N LYS A 342 -35.09 8.50 17.64
CA LYS A 342 -34.86 7.08 17.36
C LYS A 342 -34.17 6.84 16.02
N ILE A 343 -34.13 7.82 15.12
CA ILE A 343 -33.30 7.81 13.90
C ILE A 343 -31.83 7.66 14.28
N LYS A 344 -31.42 8.23 15.42
CA LYS A 344 -30.08 8.04 15.97
C LYS A 344 -29.78 6.57 16.24
N VAL A 345 -30.75 5.77 16.72
CA VAL A 345 -30.58 4.32 16.92
C VAL A 345 -30.31 3.61 15.59
N THR A 346 -31.00 4.02 14.51
CA THR A 346 -30.78 3.46 13.16
C THR A 346 -29.40 3.84 12.61
N VAL A 347 -28.95 5.07 12.83
CA VAL A 347 -27.64 5.55 12.35
C VAL A 347 -26.48 5.02 13.20
N ASP A 348 -26.66 4.91 14.51
CA ASP A 348 -25.72 4.26 15.45
C ASP A 348 -25.56 2.78 15.09
N ALA A 349 -26.66 2.07 14.76
CA ALA A 349 -26.61 0.69 14.27
C ALA A 349 -25.85 0.53 12.95
N TRP A 350 -25.72 1.61 12.16
CA TRP A 350 -24.96 1.63 10.92
C TRP A 350 -23.52 2.13 11.11
N GLN A 351 -23.12 2.44 12.35
CA GLN A 351 -21.81 2.98 12.74
C GLN A 351 -21.50 4.34 12.09
N LEU A 352 -22.52 5.13 11.78
CA LEU A 352 -22.44 6.40 11.07
C LEU A 352 -22.47 7.59 12.03
N LEU A 353 -21.50 7.70 12.94
CA LEU A 353 -21.42 8.87 13.81
C LEU A 353 -20.96 10.09 12.98
N THR A 354 -21.64 11.23 13.12
CA THR A 354 -21.27 12.50 12.47
C THR A 354 -20.97 13.61 13.45
N SER A 355 -20.06 14.50 13.04
CA SER A 355 -20.19 15.93 13.34
C SER A 355 -19.37 16.80 12.38
N PRO A 356 -20.03 17.47 11.42
CA PRO A 356 -19.63 18.81 11.02
C PRO A 356 -20.41 19.91 11.73
N GLU A 357 -19.72 21.03 12.04
CA GLU A 357 -20.27 22.22 12.70
C GLU A 357 -21.31 23.00 11.88
N GLU A 358 -21.51 22.69 10.60
CA GLU A 358 -22.64 23.15 9.78
C GLU A 358 -22.83 22.18 8.59
N ILE A 359 -24.07 21.80 8.27
CA ILE A 359 -24.41 21.08 7.03
C ILE A 359 -25.38 21.95 6.23
N SER A 360 -24.99 22.30 5.00
CA SER A 360 -25.77 23.13 4.09
C SER A 360 -27.02 22.40 3.59
N PHE A 361 -28.11 23.15 3.48
CA PHE A 361 -29.41 22.64 3.09
C PHE A 361 -29.47 22.10 1.64
N ARG A 362 -28.52 22.49 0.77
CA ARG A 362 -28.45 22.00 -0.62
C ARG A 362 -28.16 20.50 -0.68
N SER A 363 -27.52 19.93 0.33
CA SER A 363 -27.18 18.51 0.39
C SER A 363 -28.39 17.59 0.58
N LEU A 364 -29.51 18.12 1.06
CA LEU A 364 -30.75 17.37 1.32
C LEU A 364 -31.65 17.24 0.09
N THR A 365 -31.51 18.09 -0.93
CA THR A 365 -32.35 18.09 -2.14
C THR A 365 -31.83 17.14 -3.21
N ALA A 366 -30.51 17.03 -3.27
CA ALA A 366 -29.71 16.06 -4.02
C ALA A 366 -30.06 14.58 -3.81
N VAL A 367 -30.60 14.30 -2.63
CA VAL A 367 -31.03 12.98 -2.14
C VAL A 367 -31.91 12.22 -3.13
N PHE A 368 -32.79 12.92 -3.83
CA PHE A 368 -33.71 12.30 -4.78
C PHE A 368 -33.01 11.85 -6.05
N ASP A 369 -32.08 12.65 -6.58
CA ASP A 369 -31.35 12.31 -7.80
C ASP A 369 -30.38 11.13 -7.59
N ILE A 370 -29.98 10.85 -6.34
CA ILE A 370 -29.02 9.79 -5.99
C ILE A 370 -29.70 8.48 -5.59
N LEU A 371 -30.81 8.53 -4.84
CA LEU A 371 -31.52 7.32 -4.42
C LEU A 371 -32.38 6.70 -5.54
N LEU A 372 -32.84 7.53 -6.48
CA LEU A 372 -33.69 7.10 -7.60
C LEU A 372 -33.06 6.13 -8.60
N PRO A 373 -31.79 6.29 -9.03
CA PRO A 373 -31.20 5.44 -10.05
C PRO A 373 -30.68 4.11 -9.50
N LEU A 374 -30.74 3.90 -8.18
CA LEU A 374 -30.18 2.72 -7.53
C LEU A 374 -31.24 1.62 -7.44
N ASP A 375 -30.97 0.49 -8.10
CA ASP A 375 -31.85 -0.68 -8.16
C ASP A 375 -31.79 -1.46 -6.83
N PHE A 376 -32.65 -1.08 -5.88
CA PHE A 376 -32.68 -1.64 -4.54
C PHE A 376 -33.62 -2.84 -4.41
N ASP A 377 -33.32 -3.72 -3.45
CA ASP A 377 -34.38 -4.55 -2.88
C ASP A 377 -35.41 -3.63 -2.21
N ARG A 378 -36.69 -3.89 -2.48
CA ARG A 378 -37.82 -3.06 -2.07
C ARG A 378 -37.88 -2.82 -0.55
N ASN A 379 -37.46 -3.78 0.28
CA ASN A 379 -37.53 -3.63 1.74
C ASN A 379 -36.51 -2.62 2.26
N CYS A 380 -35.27 -2.66 1.76
CA CYS A 380 -34.24 -1.69 2.13
C CYS A 380 -34.63 -0.26 1.69
N HIS A 381 -35.12 -0.13 0.45
CA HIS A 381 -35.62 1.16 -0.05
C HIS A 381 -36.74 1.72 0.85
N LEU A 382 -37.72 0.89 1.19
CA LEU A 382 -38.82 1.30 2.07
C LEU A 382 -38.33 1.70 3.48
N GLN A 383 -37.32 1.03 4.04
CA GLN A 383 -36.78 1.39 5.34
C GLN A 383 -36.09 2.76 5.32
N ILE A 384 -35.35 3.07 4.26
CA ILE A 384 -34.70 4.37 4.07
C ILE A 384 -35.72 5.49 3.92
N CYS A 385 -36.70 5.29 3.05
CA CYS A 385 -37.81 6.24 2.87
C CYS A 385 -38.54 6.47 4.20
N ARG A 386 -38.75 5.42 5.01
CA ARG A 386 -39.35 5.55 6.34
C ARG A 386 -38.48 6.39 7.28
N SER A 387 -37.20 6.10 7.41
CA SER A 387 -36.29 6.85 8.28
C SER A 387 -36.20 8.33 7.87
N PHE A 388 -36.14 8.60 6.56
CA PHE A 388 -36.12 9.96 6.02
C PHE A 388 -37.38 10.75 6.34
N ILE A 389 -38.55 10.19 6.04
CA ILE A 389 -39.85 10.80 6.33
C ILE A 389 -40.01 11.03 7.84
N ASN A 390 -39.60 10.07 8.69
CA ASN A 390 -39.59 10.27 10.14
C ASN A 390 -38.69 11.46 10.54
N GLY A 391 -37.53 11.61 9.92
CA GLY A 391 -36.59 12.70 10.20
C GLY A 391 -37.13 14.08 9.86
N ILE A 392 -37.80 14.22 8.72
CA ILE A 392 -38.50 15.47 8.36
C ILE A 392 -39.57 15.78 9.39
N GLY A 393 -40.35 14.77 9.80
CA GLY A 393 -41.38 14.93 10.83
C GLY A 393 -40.80 15.42 12.15
N GLN A 394 -39.64 14.90 12.56
CA GLN A 394 -38.95 15.35 13.77
C GLN A 394 -38.40 16.77 13.64
N LEU A 395 -37.81 17.15 12.50
CA LEU A 395 -37.36 18.53 12.24
C LEU A 395 -38.50 19.55 12.36
N MET A 396 -39.65 19.20 11.77
CA MET A 396 -40.89 19.98 11.83
C MET A 396 -41.48 20.05 13.24
N ASP A 397 -41.16 19.09 14.10
CA ASP A 397 -41.68 18.97 15.47
C ASP A 397 -40.77 19.62 16.53
N THR A 398 -39.73 20.34 16.07
CA THR A 398 -38.88 21.13 16.96
C THR A 398 -39.52 22.47 17.30
N GLU A 399 -39.15 23.05 18.44
CA GLU A 399 -39.56 24.43 18.82
C GLU A 399 -38.69 25.51 18.13
N ASP A 400 -37.75 25.11 17.26
CA ASP A 400 -36.82 26.01 16.57
C ASP A 400 -37.36 26.36 15.17
N GLU A 401 -37.80 27.61 14.99
CA GLU A 401 -38.36 28.09 13.73
C GLU A 401 -37.41 27.92 12.53
N ASP A 402 -36.09 28.04 12.72
CA ASP A 402 -35.14 27.88 11.63
C ASP A 402 -35.01 26.41 11.21
N LEU A 403 -35.19 25.47 12.14
CA LEU A 403 -35.25 24.04 11.83
C LEU A 403 -36.57 23.64 11.18
N VAL A 404 -37.69 24.21 11.64
CA VAL A 404 -39.00 24.03 11.00
C VAL A 404 -38.96 24.52 9.56
N ARG A 405 -38.43 25.72 9.29
CA ARG A 405 -38.24 26.25 7.92
C ARG A 405 -37.36 25.35 7.06
N LYS A 406 -36.32 24.74 7.65
CA LYS A 406 -35.52 23.73 6.94
C LYS A 406 -36.38 22.51 6.59
N GLY A 407 -37.15 21.97 7.53
CA GLY A 407 -38.10 20.87 7.29
C GLY A 407 -39.07 21.15 6.14
N GLU A 408 -39.70 22.33 6.13
CA GLU A 408 -40.61 22.77 5.06
C GLU A 408 -39.92 22.83 3.69
N ARG A 409 -38.68 23.33 3.63
CA ARG A 409 -37.91 23.33 2.38
C ARG A 409 -37.62 21.91 1.88
N ILE A 410 -37.49 20.91 2.76
CA ILE A 410 -37.28 19.50 2.34
C ILE A 410 -38.59 18.98 1.73
N LEU A 411 -39.72 19.27 2.37
CA LEU A 411 -41.05 18.89 1.88
C LEU A 411 -41.35 19.48 0.49
N LEU A 412 -40.94 20.73 0.24
CA LEU A 412 -41.04 21.34 -1.09
C LEU A 412 -40.23 20.59 -2.16
N CYS A 413 -39.05 20.08 -1.81
CA CYS A 413 -38.25 19.28 -2.74
C CYS A 413 -38.84 17.88 -2.95
N VAL A 414 -39.36 17.26 -1.88
CA VAL A 414 -40.13 16.01 -1.98
C VAL A 414 -41.31 16.20 -2.95
N LYS A 415 -42.05 17.31 -2.83
CA LYS A 415 -43.15 17.65 -3.75
C LYS A 415 -42.69 17.70 -5.20
N GLN A 416 -41.63 18.44 -5.48
CA GLN A 416 -41.08 18.54 -6.85
C GLN A 416 -40.68 17.18 -7.41
N TYR A 417 -40.09 16.32 -6.59
CA TYR A 417 -39.71 14.98 -6.95
C TYR A 417 -40.92 14.08 -7.26
N ILE A 418 -41.93 14.05 -6.39
CA ILE A 418 -43.14 13.23 -6.51
C ILE A 418 -43.94 13.54 -7.80
N VAL A 419 -43.78 14.73 -8.38
CA VAL A 419 -44.36 15.03 -9.70
C VAL A 419 -43.82 14.10 -10.80
N GLY A 420 -42.57 13.64 -10.71
CA GLY A 420 -41.91 12.83 -11.74
C GLY A 420 -42.03 11.31 -11.62
N VAL A 421 -42.56 10.79 -10.51
CA VAL A 421 -42.55 9.32 -10.22
C VAL A 421 -43.77 8.57 -10.76
N SER A 422 -43.71 7.24 -10.80
CA SER A 422 -44.83 6.41 -11.23
C SER A 422 -46.02 6.46 -10.25
N ASP A 423 -47.24 6.14 -10.71
CA ASP A 423 -48.43 6.08 -9.82
C ASP A 423 -48.33 5.02 -8.71
N GLN A 424 -47.47 4.02 -8.90
CA GLN A 424 -47.21 2.99 -7.90
C GLN A 424 -46.31 3.56 -6.80
N GLU A 425 -45.21 4.21 -7.16
CA GLU A 425 -44.30 4.88 -6.21
C GLU A 425 -45.02 6.01 -5.48
N LEU A 426 -45.84 6.80 -6.17
CA LEU A 426 -46.65 7.85 -5.57
C LEU A 426 -47.53 7.33 -4.43
N ARG A 427 -48.20 6.19 -4.66
CA ARG A 427 -49.05 5.53 -3.64
C ARG A 427 -48.23 4.97 -2.48
N GLU A 428 -47.03 4.45 -2.75
CA GLU A 428 -46.13 3.93 -1.72
C GLU A 428 -45.60 5.04 -0.83
N TRP A 429 -45.12 6.14 -1.41
CA TRP A 429 -44.67 7.32 -0.67
C TRP A 429 -45.79 7.94 0.17
N ARG A 430 -46.99 8.10 -0.40
CA ARG A 430 -48.17 8.59 0.35
C ARG A 430 -48.49 7.68 1.53
N SER A 431 -48.47 6.36 1.32
CA SER A 431 -48.70 5.36 2.36
C SER A 431 -47.66 5.44 3.49
N ILE A 432 -46.38 5.64 3.15
CA ILE A 432 -45.30 5.79 4.13
C ILE A 432 -45.51 7.06 4.97
N CYS A 433 -45.77 8.21 4.34
CA CYS A 433 -46.01 9.47 5.06
C CYS A 433 -47.20 9.36 6.02
N GLN A 434 -48.31 8.76 5.55
CA GLN A 434 -49.48 8.52 6.38
C GLN A 434 -49.18 7.57 7.56
N GLN A 435 -48.44 6.49 7.32
CA GLN A 435 -48.06 5.54 8.38
C GLN A 435 -47.12 6.18 9.41
N ILE A 436 -46.22 7.06 9.01
CA ILE A 436 -45.22 7.63 9.91
C ILE A 436 -45.76 8.84 10.65
N TRP A 437 -46.28 9.84 9.94
CA TRP A 437 -46.71 11.10 10.55
C TRP A 437 -48.09 11.00 11.18
N LEU A 438 -48.99 10.23 10.57
CA LEU A 438 -50.40 10.17 10.95
C LEU A 438 -50.79 8.90 11.72
N SER A 439 -49.86 7.96 11.98
CA SER A 439 -50.21 6.74 12.73
C SER A 439 -50.78 7.06 14.10
N ASP A 440 -51.85 6.32 14.43
CA ASP A 440 -52.63 6.54 15.63
C ASP A 440 -51.76 6.35 16.88
N SER A 441 -51.84 7.32 17.78
CA SER A 441 -51.07 7.49 19.03
C SER A 441 -51.04 6.27 19.97
N ARG A 442 -51.86 5.25 19.70
CA ARG A 442 -52.07 4.06 20.51
C ARG A 442 -51.17 2.87 20.16
N LYS A 443 -50.56 2.82 18.96
CA LYS A 443 -49.61 1.77 18.59
C LYS A 443 -48.24 2.40 18.37
N SER A 444 -47.31 2.26 19.32
CA SER A 444 -45.94 2.69 19.09
C SER A 444 -45.30 1.80 18.03
N MET A 445 -44.87 2.38 16.91
CA MET A 445 -43.88 1.72 16.07
C MET A 445 -42.52 1.79 16.79
N PRO A 446 -41.78 0.68 16.91
CA PRO A 446 -40.54 0.63 17.67
C PRO A 446 -39.52 1.65 17.16
N ASP A 447 -39.41 1.83 15.84
CA ASP A 447 -38.32 2.59 15.19
C ASP A 447 -38.75 3.96 14.63
N VAL A 448 -39.95 4.44 14.98
CA VAL A 448 -40.47 5.74 14.52
C VAL A 448 -40.68 6.65 15.73
N ASP A 449 -40.24 7.91 15.58
CA ASP A 449 -40.45 8.95 16.57
C ASP A 449 -41.84 9.55 16.43
N ARG A 450 -42.43 9.94 17.56
CA ARG A 450 -43.74 10.58 17.56
C ARG A 450 -43.56 12.07 17.33
N VAL A 451 -44.42 12.63 16.50
CA VAL A 451 -44.58 14.08 16.37
C VAL A 451 -45.77 14.57 17.21
N HIS A 452 -45.69 15.79 17.72
CA HIS A 452 -46.77 16.42 18.48
C HIS A 452 -48.02 16.61 17.60
N LYS A 453 -49.18 16.74 18.27
CA LYS A 453 -50.48 16.81 17.60
C LYS A 453 -50.59 18.00 16.64
N ASP A 454 -49.96 19.12 16.97
CA ASP A 454 -50.04 20.33 16.15
C ASP A 454 -49.16 20.21 14.89
N THR A 455 -47.93 19.72 15.03
CA THR A 455 -47.07 19.34 13.91
C THR A 455 -47.71 18.31 12.98
N ARG A 456 -48.44 17.34 13.55
CA ARG A 456 -49.16 16.34 12.75
C ARG A 456 -50.17 16.98 11.79
N LYS A 457 -50.90 18.01 12.22
CA LYS A 457 -51.86 18.70 11.34
C LYS A 457 -51.15 19.37 10.18
N VAL A 458 -50.02 20.02 10.46
CA VAL A 458 -49.18 20.65 9.43
C VAL A 458 -48.67 19.59 8.44
N LEU A 459 -48.21 18.45 8.94
CA LEU A 459 -47.75 17.33 8.09
C LEU A 459 -48.89 16.66 7.30
N GLU A 460 -50.12 16.66 7.82
CA GLU A 460 -51.32 16.18 7.11
C GLU A 460 -51.64 17.10 5.92
N GLU A 461 -51.59 18.41 6.12
CA GLU A 461 -51.74 19.40 5.05
C GLU A 461 -50.65 19.24 3.96
N TRP A 462 -49.41 18.98 4.38
CA TRP A 462 -48.31 18.67 3.46
C TRP A 462 -48.50 17.36 2.69
N ILE A 463 -49.07 16.32 3.30
CA ILE A 463 -49.38 15.07 2.58
C ILE A 463 -50.40 15.37 1.48
N ASP A 464 -51.44 16.12 1.80
CA ASP A 464 -52.44 16.46 0.78
C ASP A 464 -51.81 17.33 -0.32
N ASP A 465 -50.99 18.32 0.02
CA ASP A 465 -50.32 19.19 -0.96
C ASP A 465 -49.25 18.50 -1.81
N ILE A 466 -48.48 17.56 -1.25
CA ILE A 466 -47.40 16.83 -1.97
C ILE A 466 -47.98 15.82 -2.97
N PHE A 467 -49.09 15.17 -2.60
CA PHE A 467 -49.66 14.06 -3.36
C PHE A 467 -50.95 14.43 -4.12
N ASP A 468 -51.32 15.71 -4.16
CA ASP A 468 -52.34 16.24 -5.07
C ASP A 468 -51.76 16.29 -6.49
N ARG A 469 -52.36 15.51 -7.40
CA ARG A 469 -51.91 15.33 -8.78
C ARG A 469 -53.01 15.67 -9.77
#